data_AF-A0A023EF42-F1
#
_entry.id   AF-A0A023EF42-F1
#
_cell.length_a   1.000
_cell.length_b   1.000
_cell.length_c   1.000
_cell.angle_alpha   90.00
_cell.angle_beta   90.00
_cell.angle_gamma   90.00
#
_symmetry.space_group_name_H-M   'P 1'
#
loop_
_entity.id
_entity.type
_entity.pdbx_description
1 polymer ?
#
loop_
_entity_poly.entity_id
_entity_poly.type
_entity_poly.pdbx_seq_one_letter_code
_entity_poly.pdbx_strand_id
1 'polypeptide(L)'
;LVYLLVVSLRTYEGRSAYIMTSRGIQLTVNGYLFSRQKVSTHCEMWRCMLSYSHRCPARASTYKPRNGQGARISLRNQHNHPIGVTSRKHKKPAVNKSPKLPKALSVNKPKASAEQ
;
A
#
# COMPACT_ATOMS: atom_id res chain seq x y z
N LEU A 1 33.73 10.72 31.41
CA LEU A 1 32.32 10.27 31.31
C LEU A 1 32.04 9.85 29.86
N VAL A 2 32.30 8.59 29.59
CA VAL A 2 32.23 7.93 28.28
C VAL A 2 30.75 7.65 27.98
N TYR A 3 30.00 8.66 27.57
CA TYR A 3 28.68 8.45 26.98
C TYR A 3 28.87 8.06 25.50
N LEU A 4 29.46 6.89 25.29
CA LEU A 4 29.28 6.09 24.09
C LEU A 4 27.82 5.62 24.08
N LEU A 5 26.89 6.56 23.87
CA LEU A 5 25.59 6.20 23.32
C LEU A 5 25.88 5.69 21.92
N VAL A 6 26.00 4.37 21.85
CA VAL A 6 25.70 3.55 20.69
C VAL A 6 24.27 3.89 20.28
N VAL A 7 24.06 5.09 19.71
CA VAL A 7 22.91 5.36 18.86
C VAL A 7 23.10 4.34 17.77
N SER A 8 22.31 3.28 17.83
CA SER A 8 22.29 2.15 16.93
C SER A 8 22.31 2.63 15.47
N LEU A 9 23.51 2.94 14.96
CA LEU A 9 23.78 3.27 13.57
C LEU A 9 23.85 1.94 12.84
N ARG A 10 22.71 1.25 12.76
CA ARG A 10 22.46 0.46 11.58
C ARG A 10 22.10 1.45 10.49
N THR A 11 23.09 2.21 10.02
CA THR A 11 23.06 2.78 8.69
C THR A 11 22.78 1.61 7.76
N TYR A 12 21.60 1.61 7.19
CA TYR A 12 21.15 0.53 6.34
C TYR A 12 21.97 0.53 5.05
N GLU A 13 22.81 -0.49 4.85
CA GLU A 13 23.62 -0.69 3.63
C GLU A 13 22.89 -1.52 2.56
N GLY A 14 21.62 -1.85 2.78
CA GLY A 14 20.86 -2.68 1.84
C GLY A 14 20.27 -1.89 0.68
N ARG A 15 19.61 -2.61 -0.24
CA ARG A 15 18.87 -1.99 -1.35
C ARG A 15 17.63 -1.28 -0.81
N SER A 16 17.48 0.00 -1.13
CA SER A 16 16.26 0.74 -0.86
C SER A 16 15.90 1.64 -2.04
N ALA A 17 14.60 1.82 -2.25
CA ALA A 17 14.08 2.68 -3.31
C ALA A 17 12.71 3.24 -2.93
N TYR A 18 12.41 4.43 -3.43
CA TYR A 18 11.09 5.03 -3.35
C TYR A 18 10.28 4.67 -4.59
N ILE A 19 9.05 4.19 -4.40
CA ILE A 19 8.13 3.89 -5.48
C ILE A 19 6.96 4.86 -5.42
N MET A 20 6.72 5.54 -6.53
CA MET A 20 5.53 6.36 -6.73
C MET A 20 4.38 5.47 -7.17
N THR A 21 3.28 5.49 -6.43
CA THR A 21 2.04 4.80 -6.80
C THR A 21 0.90 5.81 -6.93
N SER A 22 -0.23 5.40 -7.52
CA SER A 22 -1.45 6.21 -7.54
C SER A 22 -1.99 6.56 -6.14
N ARG A 23 -1.54 5.85 -5.10
CA ARG A 23 -1.91 6.07 -3.70
C ARG A 23 -0.87 6.88 -2.92
N GLY A 24 0.19 7.33 -3.59
CA GLY A 24 1.31 8.07 -3.00
C GLY A 24 2.61 7.27 -2.96
N ILE A 25 3.56 7.77 -2.17
CA ILE A 25 4.93 7.26 -2.10
C ILE A 25 5.01 6.05 -1.17
N GLN A 26 5.70 5.01 -1.63
CA GLN A 26 6.06 3.83 -0.85
C GLN A 26 7.57 3.71 -0.76
N LEU A 27 8.05 3.12 0.33
CA LEU A 27 9.46 2.81 0.54
C LEU A 27 9.66 1.30 0.38
N THR A 28 10.66 0.92 -0.42
CA THR A 28 11.10 -0.47 -0.53
C THR A 28 12.41 -0.64 0.20
N VAL A 29 12.52 -1.67 1.02
CA VAL A 29 13.72 -1.96 1.81
C VAL A 29 13.92 -3.48 1.81
N ASN A 30 14.99 -3.98 1.20
CA ASN A 30 15.30 -5.41 1.09
C ASN A 30 14.12 -6.24 0.53
N GLY A 31 13.40 -5.70 -0.45
CA GLY A 31 12.23 -6.35 -1.05
C GLY A 31 10.92 -6.22 -0.27
N TYR A 32 10.94 -5.68 0.94
CA TYR A 32 9.73 -5.38 1.71
C TYR A 32 9.17 -4.00 1.37
N LEU A 33 7.84 -3.93 1.26
CA LEU A 33 7.12 -2.70 0.97
C LEU A 33 6.62 -2.04 2.25
N PHE A 34 6.88 -0.74 2.38
CA PHE A 34 6.42 0.08 3.47
C PHE A 34 5.56 1.24 2.97
N SER A 35 4.51 1.53 3.72
CA SER A 35 3.65 2.70 3.52
C SER A 35 4.00 3.79 4.52
N ARG A 36 3.93 5.04 4.08
CA ARG A 36 4.20 6.21 4.92
C ARG A 36 3.18 6.29 6.06
N GLN A 37 3.66 6.44 7.29
CA GLN A 37 2.82 6.56 8.48
C GLN A 37 2.79 7.99 9.01
N LYS A 38 3.97 8.59 9.23
CA LYS A 38 4.10 9.94 9.77
C LYS A 38 5.27 10.63 9.08
N VAL A 39 5.09 11.91 8.77
CA VAL A 39 6.16 12.79 8.30
C VAL A 39 6.46 13.77 9.42
N SER A 40 7.73 13.89 9.76
CA SER A 40 8.26 14.91 10.65
C SER A 40 9.27 15.75 9.86
N THR A 41 9.68 16.88 10.44
CA THR A 41 10.68 17.77 9.85
C THR A 41 12.00 17.06 9.54
N HIS A 42 12.42 16.16 10.43
CA HIS A 42 13.73 15.51 10.36
C HIS A 42 13.68 14.05 9.88
N CYS A 43 12.51 13.40 9.93
CA CYS A 43 12.38 12.01 9.57
C CYS A 43 10.99 11.66 9.05
N GLU A 44 10.93 10.62 8.23
CA GLU A 44 9.69 9.99 7.81
C GLU A 44 9.62 8.59 8.41
N MET A 45 8.50 8.30 9.06
CA MET A 45 8.22 7.00 9.67
C MET A 45 7.35 6.19 8.73
N TRP A 46 7.74 4.94 8.56
CA TRP A 46 7.16 4.00 7.62
C TRP A 46 6.74 2.74 8.35
N ARG A 47 5.67 2.12 7.89
CA ARG A 47 5.15 0.86 8.41
C ARG A 47 5.05 -0.17 7.32
N CYS A 48 5.29 -1.44 7.64
CA CYS A 48 5.10 -2.51 6.68
C CYS A 48 3.69 -2.43 6.06
N MET A 49 3.59 -2.63 4.75
CA MET A 49 2.31 -2.61 4.04
C MET A 49 1.34 -3.68 4.59
N LEU A 50 1.86 -4.79 5.12
CA LEU A 50 1.09 -5.87 5.75
C LEU A 50 0.86 -5.66 7.26
N SER A 51 1.10 -4.48 7.81
CA SER A 51 0.91 -4.23 9.24
C SER A 51 -0.55 -4.42 9.69
N TYR A 52 -1.52 -4.24 8.80
CA TYR A 52 -2.94 -4.48 9.12
C TYR A 52 -3.39 -5.91 8.80
N SER A 53 -2.97 -6.46 7.67
CA SER A 53 -3.40 -7.79 7.21
C SER A 53 -2.68 -8.94 7.93
N HIS A 54 -1.38 -8.82 8.17
CA HIS A 54 -0.56 -9.84 8.85
C HIS A 54 -0.12 -9.41 10.25
N ARG A 55 -0.66 -8.29 10.77
CA ARG A 55 -0.24 -7.67 12.04
C ARG A 55 1.29 -7.49 12.12
N CYS A 56 1.93 -7.26 10.97
CA CYS A 56 3.39 -7.18 10.89
C CYS A 56 3.93 -6.02 11.76
N PRO A 57 4.87 -6.29 12.68
CA PRO A 57 5.40 -5.25 13.58
C PRO A 57 6.49 -4.39 12.95
N ALA A 58 7.02 -4.79 11.78
CA ALA A 58 8.15 -4.11 11.12
C ALA A 58 7.87 -2.64 10.79
N ARG A 59 8.83 -1.78 11.15
CA ARG A 59 8.85 -0.33 10.90
C ARG A 59 10.16 0.09 10.27
N ALA A 60 10.11 1.18 9.52
CA ALA A 60 11.30 1.83 8.99
C ALA A 60 11.22 3.33 9.28
N SER A 61 12.37 3.99 9.35
CA SER A 61 12.47 5.43 9.51
C SER A 61 13.56 5.96 8.60
N THR A 62 13.22 6.89 7.72
CA THR A 62 14.17 7.54 6.82
C THR A 62 14.45 8.93 7.36
N TYR A 63 15.72 9.30 7.48
CA TYR A 63 16.12 10.60 7.99
C TYR A 63 16.74 11.41 6.86
N LYS A 64 16.38 12.70 6.84
CA LYS A 64 16.99 13.65 5.91
C LYS A 64 18.46 13.83 6.26
N PRO A 65 19.34 14.03 5.26
CA PRO A 65 20.74 14.36 5.51
C PRO A 65 20.82 15.62 6.38
N ARG A 66 21.72 15.60 7.37
CA ARG A 66 21.99 16.72 8.28
C ARG A 66 23.48 16.82 8.52
N ASN A 67 24.03 18.04 8.49
CA ASN A 67 25.42 18.34 8.83
C ASN A 67 26.43 17.46 8.04
N GLY A 68 26.25 17.33 6.73
CA GLY A 68 27.14 16.54 5.87
C GLY A 68 26.96 15.01 5.97
N GLN A 69 26.08 14.52 6.86
CA GLN A 69 25.73 13.10 6.89
C GLN A 69 24.73 12.78 5.78
N GLY A 70 24.98 11.69 5.04
CA GLY A 70 24.07 11.19 4.01
C GLY A 70 22.69 10.79 4.54
N ALA A 71 21.74 10.60 3.63
CA ALA A 71 20.44 10.06 3.99
C ALA A 71 20.60 8.69 4.65
N ARG A 72 19.88 8.45 5.76
CA ARG A 72 19.98 7.20 6.52
C ARG A 72 18.61 6.57 6.71
N ILE A 73 18.58 5.24 6.68
CA ILE A 73 17.38 4.45 6.95
C ILE A 73 17.65 3.60 8.19
N SER A 74 16.71 3.61 9.13
CA SER A 74 16.72 2.76 10.32
C SER A 74 15.55 1.79 10.25
N LEU A 75 15.82 0.51 10.43
CA LEU A 75 14.80 -0.54 10.52
C LEU A 75 14.56 -0.92 11.98
N ARG A 76 13.28 -1.09 12.34
CA ARG A 76 12.84 -1.54 13.67
C ARG A 76 11.90 -2.72 13.53
N ASN A 77 12.06 -3.69 14.44
CA ASN A 77 11.32 -4.96 14.45
C ASN A 77 11.59 -5.82 13.20
N GLN A 78 11.27 -7.10 13.29
CA GLN A 78 11.43 -8.05 12.18
C GLN A 78 10.10 -8.29 11.48
N HIS A 79 10.17 -8.65 10.20
CA HIS A 79 9.00 -9.10 9.45
C HIS A 79 8.59 -10.49 9.92
N ASN A 80 7.29 -10.70 10.09
CA ASN A 80 6.67 -11.98 10.42
C ASN A 80 6.07 -12.69 9.18
N HIS A 81 6.53 -12.32 7.99
CA HIS A 81 6.05 -12.84 6.72
C HIS A 81 7.18 -12.83 5.68
N PRO A 82 7.11 -13.70 4.65
CA PRO A 82 8.08 -13.69 3.58
C PRO A 82 7.92 -12.46 2.67
N ILE A 83 8.95 -12.21 1.86
CA ILE A 83 8.95 -11.19 0.81
C ILE A 83 7.95 -11.58 -0.28
N GLY A 84 7.30 -10.60 -0.93
CA GLY A 84 6.37 -10.84 -2.04
C GLY A 84 4.93 -11.15 -1.62
N VAL A 85 4.64 -11.29 -0.32
CA VAL A 85 3.27 -11.41 0.16
C VAL A 85 2.54 -10.08 -0.08
N THR A 86 1.43 -10.15 -0.80
CA THR A 86 0.55 -8.99 -1.00
C THR A 86 -0.64 -9.08 -0.04
N SER A 87 -1.13 -7.93 0.40
CA SER A 87 -2.39 -7.93 1.15
C SER A 87 -3.46 -8.43 0.18
N ARG A 88 -4.11 -9.57 0.48
CA ARG A 88 -5.33 -9.97 -0.21
C ARG A 88 -6.24 -8.76 -0.18
N LYS A 89 -6.49 -8.14 -1.35
CA LYS A 89 -7.59 -7.19 -1.46
C LYS A 89 -8.78 -7.95 -0.90
N HIS A 90 -9.51 -7.36 0.04
CA HIS A 90 -10.91 -7.71 0.18
C HIS A 90 -11.51 -7.43 -1.21
N LYS A 91 -11.47 -8.42 -2.12
CA LYS A 91 -12.45 -8.47 -3.18
C LYS A 91 -13.73 -8.65 -2.37
N LYS A 92 -14.54 -7.60 -2.25
CA LYS A 92 -15.97 -7.88 -2.14
C LYS A 92 -16.25 -8.88 -3.27
N PRO A 93 -16.82 -10.06 -3.03
CA PRO A 93 -17.27 -10.87 -4.14
C PRO A 93 -18.13 -9.93 -4.98
N ALA A 94 -17.77 -9.79 -6.26
CA ALA A 94 -18.66 -9.12 -7.20
C ALA A 94 -19.90 -10.02 -7.24
N VAL A 95 -20.90 -9.72 -6.40
CA VAL A 95 -22.24 -10.25 -6.58
C VAL A 95 -22.63 -9.83 -7.98
N ASN A 96 -22.81 -10.83 -8.83
CA ASN A 96 -23.25 -10.71 -10.20
C ASN A 96 -24.42 -9.71 -10.28
N LYS A 97 -24.18 -8.50 -10.78
CA LYS A 97 -25.26 -7.72 -11.38
C LYS A 97 -25.50 -8.37 -12.74
N SER A 98 -26.59 -9.12 -12.85
CA SER A 98 -27.04 -9.72 -14.10
C SER A 98 -26.95 -8.69 -15.24
N PRO A 99 -26.53 -9.11 -16.45
CA PRO A 99 -26.56 -8.23 -17.60
C PRO A 99 -28.00 -7.73 -17.81
N LYS A 100 -28.22 -6.41 -17.75
CA LYS A 100 -29.51 -5.83 -18.18
C LYS A 100 -29.59 -6.05 -19.69
N LEU A 101 -30.48 -6.95 -20.10
CA LEU A 101 -30.78 -7.22 -21.49
C LEU A 101 -31.24 -5.91 -22.17
N PRO A 102 -30.71 -5.55 -23.35
CA PRO A 102 -31.20 -4.38 -24.08
C PRO A 102 -32.63 -4.64 -24.56
N LYS A 103 -33.55 -3.71 -24.26
CA LYS A 103 -34.89 -3.67 -24.89
C LYS A 103 -34.69 -3.20 -26.33
N ALA A 104 -34.46 -4.14 -27.23
CA ALA A 104 -34.49 -3.91 -28.67
C ALA A 104 -35.95 -3.86 -29.17
N LEU A 105 -36.17 -2.87 -30.04
CA LEU A 105 -37.28 -2.58 -30.95
C LEU A 105 -38.00 -3.78 -31.60
N SER A 106 -39.32 -3.62 -31.80
CA SER A 106 -40.23 -4.03 -32.92
C SER A 106 -41.58 -4.54 -32.36
N VAL A 107 -42.75 -3.88 -32.52
CA VAL A 107 -43.57 -3.58 -33.73
C VAL A 107 -44.04 -4.90 -34.39
N ASN A 108 -45.32 -5.33 -34.31
CA ASN A 108 -46.50 -4.83 -35.04
C ASN A 108 -47.85 -5.46 -34.58
N LYS A 109 -48.95 -4.66 -34.56
CA LYS A 109 -50.30 -4.75 -35.22
C LYS A 109 -51.09 -6.10 -35.24
N PRO A 110 -52.44 -6.20 -35.43
CA PRO A 110 -53.62 -5.29 -35.32
C PRO A 110 -54.69 -5.79 -34.30
N LYS A 111 -55.77 -5.03 -34.07
CA LYS A 111 -57.07 -5.63 -33.68
C LYS A 111 -58.22 -4.96 -34.45
N ALA A 112 -58.96 -5.77 -35.19
CA ALA A 112 -60.15 -5.43 -35.96
C ALA A 112 -61.44 -5.77 -35.19
N SER A 113 -62.55 -5.26 -35.72
CA SER A 113 -63.99 -5.46 -35.37
C SER A 113 -64.48 -4.63 -34.18
N ALA A 114 -65.41 -3.66 -34.30
CA ALA A 114 -66.69 -3.56 -35.01
C ALA A 114 -67.80 -4.46 -34.43
N GLU A 115 -68.97 -3.83 -34.19
CA GLU A 115 -70.28 -4.37 -33.74
C GLU A 115 -70.33 -4.81 -32.25
N GLN A 116 -71.34 -4.44 -31.43
CA GLN A 116 -72.70 -3.94 -31.59
C GLN A 116 -73.06 -2.99 -30.44
#